data_AF-W6THA6-F1
#
_entry.id   AF-W6THA6-F1
#
_cell.length_a   1.000
_cell.length_b   1.000
_cell.length_c   1.000
_cell.angle_alpha   90.00
_cell.angle_beta   90.00
_cell.angle_gamma   90.00
#
_symmetry.space_group_name_H-M   'P 1'
#
loop_
_entity.id
_entity.type
_entity.pdbx_description
1 polymer ?
#
loop_
_entity_poly.entity_id
_entity_poly.type
_entity_poly.pdbx_seq_one_letter_code
_entity_poly.pdbx_strand_id
1 'polypeptide(L)'
;MGSIDAVGNFLERLVETPELVTKNKVKVKDFLKKIRDCAKAYYVDAHDTLQKKLSKLGSLSGSEVKSLHDNLDELETARLTLIADVVLPMKKKYPIIETLLSGEVADSYSVESTADEISDHWNTLSSAFNDDCNEIIRLGGEIKGILDNIKVKS
;
A
#
# COMPACT_ATOMS: atom_id res chain seq x y z
N MET A 1 4.26 4.99 -4.71
CA MET A 1 3.58 3.70 -4.71
C MET A 1 4.00 2.75 -5.81
N GLY A 2 4.74 3.17 -6.85
CA GLY A 2 5.07 2.29 -7.98
C GLY A 2 5.58 0.90 -7.57
N SER A 3 6.38 0.80 -6.51
CA SER A 3 6.90 -0.50 -6.06
C SER A 3 5.85 -1.43 -5.42
N ILE A 4 4.84 -0.88 -4.75
CA ILE A 4 3.71 -1.64 -4.21
C ILE A 4 2.79 -2.07 -5.36
N ASP A 5 2.55 -1.18 -6.33
CA ASP A 5 1.77 -1.48 -7.53
C ASP A 5 2.44 -2.59 -8.37
N ALA A 6 3.77 -2.57 -8.49
CA ALA A 6 4.53 -3.60 -9.19
C ALA A 6 4.46 -4.98 -8.51
N VAL A 7 4.49 -5.02 -7.17
CA VAL A 7 4.22 -6.24 -6.41
C VAL A 7 2.78 -6.72 -6.64
N GLY A 8 1.82 -5.78 -6.69
CA GLY A 8 0.43 -6.01 -7.07
C GLY A 8 0.30 -6.73 -8.40
N ASN A 9 0.86 -6.13 -9.45
CA ASN A 9 0.87 -6.66 -10.81
C ASN A 9 1.58 -8.02 -10.90
N PHE A 10 2.67 -8.21 -10.16
CA PHE A 10 3.36 -9.50 -10.13
C PHE A 10 2.47 -10.61 -9.55
N LEU A 11 1.68 -10.32 -8.52
CA LEU A 11 0.81 -11.31 -7.89
C LEU A 11 -0.45 -11.64 -8.70
N GLU A 12 -0.78 -10.88 -9.75
CA GLU A 12 -1.82 -11.26 -10.72
C GLU A 12 -1.50 -12.59 -11.43
N ARG A 13 -0.21 -12.97 -11.51
CA ARG A 13 0.25 -14.28 -11.99
C ARG A 13 -0.41 -15.45 -11.28
N LEU A 14 -0.83 -15.27 -10.03
CA LEU A 14 -1.54 -16.30 -9.25
C LEU A 14 -2.95 -16.62 -9.76
N VAL A 15 -3.47 -15.88 -10.74
CA VAL A 15 -4.81 -16.06 -11.32
C VAL A 15 -4.80 -16.01 -12.85
N GLU A 16 -3.66 -16.25 -13.50
CA GLU A 16 -3.51 -16.20 -14.96
C GLU A 16 -4.27 -17.30 -15.72
N THR A 17 -4.55 -18.44 -15.08
CA THR A 17 -5.28 -19.58 -15.69
C THR A 17 -6.54 -19.94 -14.90
N PRO A 18 -7.54 -20.61 -15.51
CA PRO A 18 -8.76 -21.02 -14.81
C PRO A 18 -8.51 -21.92 -13.58
N GLU A 19 -7.50 -22.79 -13.66
CA GLU A 19 -7.07 -23.67 -12.57
C GLU A 19 -6.53 -22.84 -11.39
N LEU A 20 -5.68 -21.85 -11.68
CA LEU A 20 -5.10 -20.95 -10.70
C LEU A 20 -6.14 -20.00 -10.10
N VAL A 21 -7.11 -19.52 -10.89
CA VAL A 21 -8.27 -18.77 -10.39
C VAL A 21 -9.02 -19.59 -9.35
N THR A 22 -9.31 -20.86 -9.64
CA THR A 22 -10.03 -21.74 -8.71
C THR A 22 -9.28 -21.90 -7.38
N LYS A 23 -7.95 -21.94 -7.43
CA LYS A 23 -7.07 -22.10 -6.25
C LYS A 23 -6.86 -20.80 -5.44
N ASN A 24 -6.63 -19.68 -6.11
CA ASN A 24 -6.04 -18.48 -5.50
C ASN A 24 -6.96 -17.25 -5.47
N LYS A 25 -8.15 -17.30 -6.09
CA LYS A 25 -9.02 -16.13 -6.28
C LYS A 25 -9.31 -15.36 -4.99
N VAL A 26 -9.60 -16.04 -3.88
CA VAL A 26 -9.90 -15.39 -2.60
C VAL A 26 -8.67 -14.63 -2.10
N LYS A 27 -7.51 -15.30 -2.07
CA LYS A 27 -6.24 -14.72 -1.64
C LYS A 27 -5.87 -13.48 -2.44
N VAL A 28 -5.93 -13.55 -3.78
CA VAL A 28 -5.59 -12.41 -4.65
C VAL A 28 -6.60 -11.28 -4.49
N LYS A 29 -7.90 -11.59 -4.38
CA LYS A 29 -8.94 -10.57 -4.15
C LYS A 29 -8.71 -9.82 -2.84
N ASP A 30 -8.43 -10.53 -1.76
CA ASP A 30 -8.23 -9.92 -0.44
C ASP A 30 -6.96 -9.05 -0.42
N PHE A 31 -5.89 -9.53 -1.06
CA PHE A 31 -4.67 -8.78 -1.26
C PHE A 31 -4.88 -7.48 -2.04
N LEU A 32 -5.52 -7.55 -3.22
CA LEU A 32 -5.79 -6.36 -4.06
C LEU A 32 -6.70 -5.36 -3.35
N LYS A 33 -7.69 -5.86 -2.60
CA LYS A 33 -8.54 -4.99 -1.77
C LYS A 33 -7.71 -4.27 -0.71
N LYS A 34 -6.82 -4.99 -0.02
CA LYS A 34 -5.97 -4.43 1.03
C LYS A 34 -5.02 -3.37 0.50
N ILE A 35 -4.39 -3.60 -0.65
CA ILE A 35 -3.56 -2.59 -1.34
C ILE A 35 -4.39 -1.34 -1.61
N ARG A 36 -5.60 -1.50 -2.16
CA ARG A 36 -6.47 -0.35 -2.47
C ARG A 36 -6.82 0.45 -1.23
N ASP A 37 -7.19 -0.23 -0.15
CA ASP A 37 -7.58 0.43 1.11
C ASP A 37 -6.38 1.17 1.73
N CYS A 38 -5.20 0.54 1.74
CA CYS A 38 -3.94 1.13 2.19
C CYS A 38 -3.55 2.37 1.34
N ALA A 39 -3.63 2.24 0.01
CA ALA A 39 -3.30 3.34 -0.90
C ALA A 39 -4.28 4.51 -0.77
N LYS A 40 -5.58 4.22 -0.58
CA LYS A 40 -6.59 5.24 -0.30
C LYS A 40 -6.28 5.97 1.01
N ALA A 41 -5.94 5.24 2.08
CA ALA A 41 -5.64 5.85 3.37
C ALA A 41 -4.44 6.81 3.28
N TYR A 42 -3.35 6.36 2.65
CA TYR A 42 -2.14 7.18 2.49
C TYR A 42 -2.39 8.38 1.56
N TYR A 43 -2.83 8.15 0.32
CA TYR A 43 -2.90 9.23 -0.66
C TYR A 43 -4.14 10.12 -0.55
N VAL A 44 -5.30 9.52 -0.30
CA VAL A 44 -6.56 10.24 -0.35
C VAL A 44 -6.93 10.77 1.02
N ASP A 45 -7.01 9.88 2.01
CA ASP A 45 -7.49 10.28 3.34
C ASP A 45 -6.47 11.19 4.04
N ALA A 46 -5.16 10.90 3.97
CA ALA A 46 -4.13 11.78 4.54
C ALA A 46 -3.69 12.90 3.57
N HIS A 47 -2.95 12.58 2.50
CA HIS A 47 -2.25 13.61 1.70
C HIS A 47 -3.19 14.55 0.92
N ASP A 48 -4.18 14.03 0.19
CA ASP A 48 -5.12 14.87 -0.57
C ASP A 48 -6.00 15.72 0.37
N THR A 49 -6.48 15.16 1.48
CA THR A 49 -7.20 15.94 2.50
C THR A 49 -6.33 17.06 3.08
N LEU A 50 -5.06 16.77 3.40
CA LEU A 50 -4.10 17.76 3.90
C LEU A 50 -3.89 18.88 2.87
N GLN A 51 -3.65 18.53 1.61
CA GLN A 51 -3.45 19.48 0.53
C GLN A 51 -4.66 20.40 0.35
N LYS A 52 -5.88 19.84 0.37
CA LYS A 52 -7.13 20.61 0.24
C LYS A 52 -7.38 21.57 1.39
N LYS A 53 -6.81 21.31 2.58
CA LYS A 53 -7.03 22.11 3.80
C LYS A 53 -5.80 22.90 4.24
N LEU A 54 -4.72 22.90 3.44
CA LEU A 54 -3.44 23.53 3.76
C LEU A 54 -3.58 24.99 4.22
N SER A 55 -4.39 25.79 3.52
CA SER A 55 -4.60 27.21 3.84
C SER A 55 -5.40 27.46 5.14
N LYS A 56 -5.97 26.41 5.72
CA LYS A 56 -6.84 26.48 6.90
C LYS A 56 -6.24 25.77 8.11
N LEU A 57 -5.02 25.24 8.03
CA LEU A 57 -4.37 24.56 9.15
C LEU A 57 -4.22 25.46 10.39
N GLY A 58 -4.14 26.77 10.21
CA GLY A 58 -4.10 27.74 11.31
C GLY A 58 -5.37 27.77 12.19
N SER A 59 -6.45 27.09 11.81
CA SER A 59 -7.64 26.94 12.67
C SER A 59 -7.55 25.79 13.67
N LEU A 60 -6.53 24.92 13.54
CA LEU A 60 -6.31 23.82 14.48
C LEU A 60 -5.76 24.34 15.81
N SER A 61 -6.15 23.70 16.90
CA SER A 61 -5.53 23.92 18.20
C SER A 61 -4.07 23.42 18.22
N GLY A 62 -3.26 23.91 19.15
CA GLY A 62 -1.86 23.46 19.28
C GLY A 62 -1.73 21.95 19.50
N SER A 63 -2.67 21.34 20.23
CA SER A 63 -2.72 19.88 20.41
C SER A 63 -3.06 19.15 19.11
N GLU A 64 -4.00 19.67 18.31
CA GLU A 64 -4.35 19.07 17.01
C GLU A 64 -3.22 19.20 15.99
N VAL A 65 -2.50 20.32 15.98
CA VAL A 65 -1.30 20.49 15.13
C VAL A 65 -0.22 19.49 15.51
N LYS A 66 0.02 19.30 16.82
CA LYS A 66 0.99 18.32 17.29
C LYS A 66 0.57 16.90 16.88
N SER A 67 -0.67 16.50 17.14
CA SER A 67 -1.16 15.18 16.74
C SER A 67 -1.12 14.96 15.23
N LEU A 68 -1.42 15.99 14.43
CA LEU A 68 -1.30 15.91 12.97
C LEU A 68 0.14 15.67 12.53
N HIS A 69 1.09 16.39 13.13
CA HIS A 69 2.52 16.23 12.85
C HIS A 69 2.99 14.81 13.21
N ASP A 70 2.73 14.39 14.46
CA ASP A 70 3.17 13.08 14.96
C ASP A 70 2.57 11.94 14.10
N ASN A 71 1.29 12.02 13.74
CA ASN A 71 0.65 11.02 12.89
C ASN A 71 1.19 11.02 11.45
N LEU A 72 1.58 12.17 10.90
CA LEU A 72 2.20 12.23 9.55
C LEU A 72 3.58 11.58 9.55
N ASP A 73 4.39 11.80 10.59
CA ASP A 73 5.69 11.15 10.75
C ASP A 73 5.55 9.64 10.94
N GLU A 74 4.57 9.20 11.75
CA GLU A 74 4.23 7.78 11.90
C GLU A 74 3.74 7.16 10.58
N LEU A 75 2.93 7.89 9.79
CA LEU A 75 2.42 7.42 8.50
C LEU A 75 3.56 7.18 7.50
N GLU A 76 4.53 8.09 7.43
CA GLU A 76 5.69 7.89 6.55
C GLU A 76 6.58 6.75 7.04
N THR A 77 6.74 6.61 8.36
CA THR A 77 7.45 5.47 8.95
C THR A 77 6.77 4.14 8.59
N ALA A 78 5.46 4.03 8.78
CA ALA A 78 4.69 2.83 8.43
C ALA A 78 4.80 2.49 6.94
N ARG A 79 4.79 3.50 6.07
CA ARG A 79 5.04 3.30 4.63
C ARG A 79 6.45 2.75 4.35
N LEU A 80 7.47 3.27 5.03
CA LEU A 80 8.84 2.79 4.87
C LEU A 80 8.99 1.35 5.39
N THR A 81 8.34 1.01 6.50
CA THR A 81 8.26 -0.37 7.02
C THR A 81 7.63 -1.31 6.01
N LEU A 82 6.47 -0.98 5.44
CA LEU A 82 5.83 -1.76 4.38
C LEU A 82 6.77 -2.03 3.19
N ILE A 83 7.56 -1.03 2.81
CA ILE A 83 8.55 -1.18 1.74
C ILE A 83 9.66 -2.14 2.17
N ALA A 84 10.19 -1.98 3.38
CA ALA A 84 11.28 -2.78 3.90
C ALA A 84 10.88 -4.25 4.10
N ASP A 85 9.68 -4.50 4.64
CA ASP A 85 9.25 -5.82 5.09
C ASP A 85 8.58 -6.64 3.98
N VAL A 86 8.02 -5.99 2.97
CA VAL A 86 7.27 -6.68 1.91
C VAL A 86 7.86 -6.42 0.53
N VAL A 87 8.02 -5.15 0.16
CA VAL A 87 8.39 -4.78 -1.22
C VAL A 87 9.83 -5.19 -1.52
N LEU A 88 10.78 -4.90 -0.63
CA LEU A 88 12.19 -5.24 -0.84
C LEU A 88 12.42 -6.77 -0.87
N PRO A 89 11.84 -7.59 0.03
CA PRO A 89 11.92 -9.04 -0.06
C PRO A 89 11.34 -9.60 -1.37
N MET A 90 10.18 -9.10 -1.79
CA MET A 90 9.57 -9.48 -3.07
C MET A 90 10.49 -9.15 -4.25
N LYS A 91 11.04 -7.93 -4.30
CA LYS A 91 12.01 -7.52 -5.34
C LYS A 91 13.26 -8.39 -5.36
N LYS A 92 13.80 -8.71 -4.18
CA LYS A 92 15.00 -9.55 -4.02
C LYS A 92 14.74 -10.97 -4.53
N LYS A 93 13.56 -11.53 -4.26
CA LYS A 93 13.18 -12.87 -4.71
C LYS A 93 12.80 -12.89 -6.19
N TYR A 94 12.14 -11.85 -6.68
CA TYR A 94 11.60 -11.74 -8.02
C TYR A 94 12.08 -10.45 -8.70
N PRO A 95 13.28 -10.46 -9.31
CA PRO A 95 13.85 -9.29 -9.97
C PRO A 95 12.97 -8.69 -11.07
N ILE A 96 12.05 -9.49 -11.65
CA ILE A 96 11.05 -9.03 -12.62
C ILE A 96 10.18 -7.88 -12.11
N ILE A 97 10.03 -7.74 -10.78
CA ILE A 97 9.30 -6.62 -10.17
C ILE A 97 9.99 -5.29 -10.46
N GLU A 98 11.32 -5.27 -10.61
CA GLU A 98 12.07 -4.09 -11.01
C GLU A 98 11.82 -3.71 -12.48
N THR A 99 11.60 -4.70 -13.35
CA THR A 99 11.21 -4.47 -14.75
C THR A 99 9.76 -3.97 -14.86
N LEU A 100 8.85 -4.50 -14.05
CA LEU A 100 7.48 -3.98 -13.97
C LEU A 100 7.45 -2.51 -13.53
N LEU A 101 8.45 -2.09 -12.76
CA LEU A 101 8.65 -0.71 -12.32
C LEU A 101 9.21 0.21 -13.42
N SER A 102 10.07 -0.30 -14.30
CA SER A 102 10.68 0.49 -15.39
C SER A 102 9.70 0.75 -16.55
N GLY A 103 8.57 0.05 -16.59
CA GLY A 103 7.60 0.16 -17.68
C GLY A 103 8.07 -0.47 -18.99
N GLU A 104 9.13 -1.27 -18.94
CA GLU A 104 9.61 -2.05 -20.08
C GLU A 104 8.63 -3.19 -20.35
N VAL A 105 8.13 -3.27 -21.59
CA VAL A 105 7.17 -4.30 -22.01
C VAL A 105 7.88 -5.65 -21.97
N ALA A 106 7.55 -6.44 -20.95
CA ALA A 106 8.14 -7.73 -20.65
C ALA A 106 7.59 -8.86 -21.55
N ASP A 107 7.64 -8.70 -22.86
CA ASP A 107 7.11 -9.69 -23.82
C ASP A 107 7.83 -11.04 -23.76
N SER A 108 8.92 -11.19 -22.98
CA SER A 108 9.71 -12.44 -22.94
C SER A 108 10.30 -12.84 -21.58
N TYR A 109 9.97 -12.19 -20.47
CA TYR A 109 10.49 -12.65 -19.18
C TYR A 109 9.67 -13.84 -18.65
N SER A 110 10.17 -15.03 -18.96
CA SER A 110 9.79 -16.26 -18.26
C SER A 110 10.15 -16.09 -16.79
N VAL A 111 9.14 -15.92 -15.93
CA VAL A 111 9.36 -16.11 -14.50
C VAL A 111 9.56 -17.59 -14.31
N GLU A 112 10.78 -17.99 -13.94
CA GLU A 112 11.10 -19.39 -13.64
C GLU A 112 10.31 -19.93 -12.44
N SER A 113 9.67 -19.05 -11.65
CA SER A 113 8.87 -19.42 -10.49
C SER A 113 7.44 -19.79 -10.87
N THR A 114 7.01 -20.94 -10.38
CA THR A 114 5.64 -21.43 -10.45
C THR A 114 4.69 -20.59 -9.58
N ALA A 115 3.39 -20.64 -9.86
CA ALA A 115 2.38 -19.98 -9.04
C ALA A 115 2.40 -20.48 -7.58
N ASP A 116 2.78 -21.74 -7.34
CA ASP A 116 2.89 -22.29 -5.99
C ASP A 116 4.06 -21.69 -5.22
N GLU A 117 5.23 -21.54 -5.86
CA GLU A 117 6.38 -20.86 -5.26
C GLU A 117 6.11 -19.39 -4.97
N ILE A 118 5.38 -18.71 -5.85
CA ILE A 118 4.94 -17.32 -5.63
C ILE A 118 3.99 -17.25 -4.44
N SER A 119 3.00 -18.14 -4.37
CA SER A 119 2.04 -18.21 -3.26
C SER A 119 2.74 -18.51 -1.94
N ASP A 120 3.69 -19.43 -1.91
CA ASP A 120 4.41 -19.81 -0.70
C ASP A 120 5.29 -18.68 -0.19
N HIS A 121 6.01 -17.99 -1.08
CA HIS A 121 6.79 -16.83 -0.68
C HIS A 121 5.87 -15.71 -0.15
N TRP A 122 4.77 -15.42 -0.83
CA TRP A 122 3.78 -14.45 -0.36
C TRP A 122 3.26 -14.78 1.05
N ASN A 123 2.97 -16.05 1.33
CA ASN A 123 2.49 -16.46 2.65
C ASN A 123 3.47 -16.07 3.77
N THR A 124 4.79 -16.10 3.49
CA THR A 124 5.82 -15.68 4.47
C THR A 124 5.80 -14.18 4.78
N LEU A 125 5.29 -13.35 3.87
CA LEU A 125 5.26 -11.88 3.99
C LEU A 125 3.86 -11.34 4.35
N SER A 126 2.82 -12.14 4.13
CA SER A 126 1.42 -11.71 4.20
C SER A 126 0.99 -11.17 5.58
N SER A 127 1.59 -11.64 6.67
CA SER A 127 1.30 -11.11 8.02
C SER A 127 1.82 -9.68 8.15
N ALA A 128 3.11 -9.45 7.86
CA ALA A 128 3.72 -8.13 7.91
C ALA A 128 2.99 -7.15 6.99
N PHE A 129 2.68 -7.57 5.76
CA PHE A 129 1.85 -6.78 4.84
C PHE A 129 0.52 -6.36 5.44
N ASN A 130 -0.19 -7.27 6.10
CA ASN A 130 -1.49 -6.97 6.70
C ASN A 130 -1.34 -5.99 7.87
N ASP A 131 -0.34 -6.17 8.71
CA ASP A 131 -0.07 -5.34 9.88
C ASP A 131 0.33 -3.92 9.44
N ASP A 132 1.27 -3.79 8.50
CA ASP A 132 1.71 -2.50 7.96
C ASP A 132 0.56 -1.76 7.26
N CYS A 133 -0.23 -2.46 6.44
CA CYS A 133 -1.39 -1.85 5.79
C CYS A 133 -2.48 -1.46 6.80
N ASN A 134 -2.70 -2.25 7.85
CA ASN A 134 -3.64 -1.88 8.93
C ASN A 134 -3.21 -0.59 9.61
N GLU A 135 -1.91 -0.43 9.86
CA GLU A 135 -1.36 0.75 10.52
C GLU A 135 -1.50 2.00 9.64
N ILE A 136 -1.17 1.89 8.34
CA ILE A 136 -1.39 2.97 7.38
C ILE A 136 -2.87 3.37 7.30
N ILE A 137 -3.79 2.39 7.32
CA ILE A 137 -5.24 2.64 7.31
C ILE A 137 -5.68 3.37 8.58
N ARG A 138 -5.21 2.95 9.75
CA ARG A 138 -5.49 3.60 11.04
C ARG A 138 -5.02 5.06 11.02
N LEU A 139 -3.74 5.28 10.72
CA LEU A 139 -3.11 6.60 10.69
C LEU A 139 -3.77 7.54 9.68
N GLY A 140 -4.06 7.05 8.46
CA GLY A 140 -4.76 7.83 7.45
C GLY A 140 -6.16 8.26 7.90
N GLY A 141 -6.87 7.40 8.64
CA GLY A 141 -8.16 7.73 9.25
C GLY A 141 -8.06 8.80 10.35
N GLU A 142 -7.06 8.71 11.22
CA GLU A 142 -6.83 9.68 12.29
C GLU A 142 -6.43 11.06 11.75
N ILE A 143 -5.51 11.10 10.79
CA ILE A 143 -5.11 12.34 10.08
C ILE A 143 -6.34 13.00 9.45
N LYS A 144 -7.14 12.22 8.72
CA LYS A 144 -8.37 12.72 8.12
C LYS A 144 -9.34 13.27 9.17
N GLY A 145 -9.50 12.57 10.30
CA GLY A 145 -10.35 13.03 11.40
C GLY A 145 -9.94 14.39 11.95
N ILE A 146 -8.63 14.59 12.19
CA ILE A 146 -8.09 15.89 12.63
C ILE A 146 -8.36 16.97 11.57
N LEU A 147 -8.11 16.67 10.31
CA LEU A 147 -8.32 17.61 9.22
C LEU A 147 -9.80 17.93 8.99
N ASP A 148 -10.71 16.99 9.22
CA ASP A 148 -12.15 17.19 9.08
C ASP A 148 -12.73 18.14 10.15
N ASN A 149 -12.07 18.29 11.31
CA ASN A 149 -12.41 19.30 12.31
C ASN A 149 -12.23 20.75 11.83
N ILE A 150 -11.45 20.96 10.76
CA ILE A 150 -11.30 22.26 10.11
C ILE A 150 -12.64 22.63 9.45
N LYS A 151 -13.44 23.41 10.18
CA LYS A 151 -14.71 23.96 9.69
C LYS A 151 -14.44 24.79 8.44
N VAL A 152 -15.05 24.41 7.32
CA VAL A 152 -15.20 25.30 6.18
C VAL A 152 -16.21 26.36 6.62
N LYS A 153 -15.75 27.57 6.93
CA LYS A 153 -16.65 28.72 6.99
C LYS A 153 -17.33 28.83 5.63
N SER A 154 -18.65 28.64 5.63
CA SER A 154 -19.54 29.00 4.53
C SER A 154 -19.71 30.50 4.47
#